data_AF-A0A1Q2SRY3-F1
#
_entry.id   AF-A0A1Q2SRY3-F1
#
_cell.length_a   1.000
_cell.length_b   1.000
_cell.length_c   1.000
_cell.angle_alpha   90.00
_cell.angle_beta   90.00
_cell.angle_gamma   90.00
#
_symmetry.space_group_name_H-M   'P 1'
#
loop_
_entity.id
_entity.type
_entity.pdbx_description
1 polymer ?
#
loop_
_entity_poly.entity_id
_entity_poly.type
_entity_poly.pdbx_seq_one_letter_code
_entity_poly.pdbx_strand_id
1 'polypeptide(L)' 'MKLSIIVAMDDNYLIGKDNSLPWYLPADLAYFKKTTIGKTILMGRKTYESIGRSLPNRRNIIVSQNTKFKADN' A
#
# COMPACT_ATOMS: atom_id res chain seq x y z
N MET A 1 -6.33 -19.11 7.82
CA MET A 1 -5.98 -17.70 7.52
C MET A 1 -4.89 -17.71 6.45
N LYS A 2 -5.01 -16.92 5.36
CA LYS A 2 -4.04 -16.89 4.25
C LYS A 2 -3.33 -15.53 4.22
N LEU A 3 -2.00 -15.54 4.21
CA LEU A 3 -1.18 -14.37 3.92
C LEU A 3 -0.93 -14.31 2.40
N SER A 4 -1.00 -13.13 1.80
CA SER A 4 -0.78 -12.92 0.37
C SER A 4 -0.04 -11.62 0.15
N ILE A 5 0.81 -11.58 -0.88
CA ILE A 5 1.55 -10.40 -1.30
C ILE A 5 0.96 -9.93 -2.62
N ILE A 6 0.77 -8.61 -2.75
CA ILE A 6 0.38 -7.95 -4.00
C ILE A 6 1.38 -6.81 -4.23
N VAL A 7 1.98 -6.76 -5.41
CA VAL A 7 3.04 -5.82 -5.77
C VAL A 7 3.01 -5.58 -7.28
N ALA A 8 3.29 -4.35 -7.70
CA ALA A 8 3.59 -3.98 -9.08
C ALA A 8 5.08 -3.65 -9.18
N MET A 9 5.75 -4.16 -10.21
CA MET A 9 7.19 -4.00 -10.42
C MET A 9 7.53 -3.94 -11.90
N ASP A 10 8.66 -3.30 -12.24
CA ASP A 10 9.23 -3.37 -13.59
C ASP A 10 10.02 -4.67 -13.82
N ASP A 11 10.60 -4.82 -15.02
CA ASP A 11 11.38 -5.99 -15.42
C ASP A 11 12.66 -6.20 -14.57
N ASN A 12 13.11 -5.17 -13.86
CA ASN A 12 14.26 -5.19 -12.95
C ASN A 12 13.84 -5.18 -11.47
N TYR A 13 12.59 -5.55 -11.17
CA TYR A 13 12.03 -5.63 -9.82
C TYR A 13 11.93 -4.28 -9.08
N LEU A 14 12.01 -3.15 -9.77
CA LEU A 14 11.80 -1.83 -9.16
C LEU A 14 10.32 -1.67 -8.79
N ILE A 15 10.06 -1.32 -7.52
CA ILE A 15 8.69 -1.11 -6.99
C ILE A 15 8.39 0.35 -6.61
N GLY A 16 9.42 1.20 -6.58
CA GLY A 16 9.32 2.55 -6.03
C GLY A 16 10.60 3.33 -6.19
N LYS A 17 10.48 4.65 -6.34
CA LYS A 17 11.59 5.61 -6.36
C LYS A 17 11.20 6.85 -5.56
N ASP A 18 12.08 7.33 -4.70
CA ASP A 18 11.87 8.55 -3.90
C ASP A 18 10.54 8.59 -3.14
N ASN A 19 10.17 7.44 -2.53
CA ASN A 19 8.91 7.24 -1.81
C ASN A 19 7.64 7.43 -2.66
N SER A 20 7.74 7.19 -3.98
CA SER A 20 6.64 7.27 -4.94
C SER A 20 6.68 6.10 -5.93
N LEU A 21 5.57 5.87 -6.65
CA LEU A 21 5.59 4.97 -7.79
C LEU A 21 6.27 5.70 -8.98
N PRO A 22 7.25 5.09 -9.65
CA PRO A 22 7.95 5.74 -10.76
C PRO A 22 7.13 5.78 -12.06
N TRP A 23 5.90 5.27 -12.04
CA TRP A 23 4.95 5.28 -13.14
C TRP A 23 3.58 5.76 -12.68
N TYR A 24 2.78 6.24 -13.64
CA TYR A 24 1.35 6.49 -13.46
C TYR A 24 0.55 5.51 -14.32
N LEU A 25 0.00 4.47 -13.68
CA LEU A 25 -0.75 3.40 -14.35
C LEU A 25 -2.12 3.19 -13.66
N PRO A 26 -3.17 3.91 -14.09
CA PRO A 26 -4.49 3.83 -13.46
C PRO A 26 -5.10 2.42 -13.44
N ALA A 27 -4.80 1.61 -14.45
CA ALA A 27 -5.28 0.23 -14.55
C ALA A 27 -4.75 -0.65 -13.40
N ASP A 28 -3.48 -0.47 -13.01
CA ASP A 28 -2.88 -1.19 -11.89
C ASP A 28 -3.53 -0.79 -10.56
N LEU A 29 -3.76 0.50 -10.34
CA LEU A 29 -4.46 0.99 -9.14
C LEU A 29 -5.91 0.46 -9.07
N ALA A 30 -6.60 0.38 -10.20
CA ALA A 30 -7.94 -0.21 -10.28
C ALA A 30 -7.92 -1.70 -9.95
N TYR A 31 -6.94 -2.44 -10.48
CA TYR A 31 -6.74 -3.85 -10.18
C TYR A 31 -6.43 -4.08 -8.69
N PHE A 32 -5.51 -3.30 -8.11
CA PHE A 32 -5.18 -3.32 -6.70
C PHE A 32 -6.43 -3.08 -5.84
N LYS A 33 -7.22 -2.05 -6.15
CA LYS A 33 -8.48 -1.76 -5.45
C LYS A 33 -9.46 -2.94 -5.52
N LYS A 34 -9.71 -3.48 -6.72
CA LYS A 34 -10.61 -4.63 -6.92
C LYS A 34 -10.16 -5.86 -6.12
N THR A 35 -8.86 -6.11 -6.11
CA THR A 35 -8.26 -7.30 -5.48
C THR A 35 -8.25 -7.19 -3.95
N THR A 36 -8.16 -5.98 -3.41
CA THR A 36 -7.96 -5.72 -1.98
C THR A 36 -9.20 -5.27 -1.22
N ILE A 37 -10.28 -4.85 -1.91
CA ILE A 37 -11.54 -4.43 -1.27
C ILE A 37 -12.06 -5.50 -0.29
N GLY A 38 -12.55 -5.06 0.87
CA GLY A 38 -13.08 -5.93 1.91
C GLY A 38 -12.04 -6.78 2.65
N LYS A 39 -10.75 -6.67 2.29
CA LYS A 39 -9.66 -7.39 2.93
C LYS A 39 -8.85 -6.47 3.85
N THR A 40 -8.13 -7.08 4.78
CA THR A 40 -7.12 -6.40 5.60
C THR A 40 -5.88 -6.13 4.75
N ILE A 41 -5.38 -4.90 4.79
CA ILE A 41 -4.15 -4.49 4.13
C ILE A 41 -3.10 -4.19 5.18
N LEU A 42 -2.01 -4.96 5.13
CA LEU A 42 -0.82 -4.74 5.90
C LEU A 42 0.18 -3.97 5.04
N MET A 43 0.66 -2.82 5.53
CA MET A 43 1.64 -1.99 4.83
C MET A 43 2.65 -1.39 5.80
N GLY A 44 3.81 -0.97 5.31
CA GLY A 44 4.76 -0.20 6.10
C GLY A 44 4.37 1.27 6.22
N ARG A 45 4.86 1.95 7.25
CA ARG A 45 4.65 3.40 7.46
C ARG A 45 5.01 4.26 6.23
N LYS A 46 6.13 3.97 5.56
CA LYS A 46 6.56 4.71 4.34
C LYS A 46 5.54 4.60 3.20
N THR A 47 4.98 3.41 3.00
CA THR A 47 3.93 3.16 2.00
C THR A 47 2.66 3.93 2.34
N TYR A 48 2.26 3.93 3.62
CA TYR A 48 1.11 4.72 4.08
C TYR A 48 1.30 6.21 3.80
N GLU A 49 2.46 6.77 4.12
CA GLU A 49 2.77 8.18 3.89
C GLU A 49 2.83 8.54 2.40
N SER A 50 3.33 7.63 1.56
CA SER A 50 3.31 7.79 0.10
C SER A 50 1.88 7.86 -0.45
N ILE A 51 0.96 7.05 0.10
CA ILE A 51 -0.47 7.07 -0.26
C ILE A 51 -1.16 8.31 0.34
N GLY A 52 -0.73 8.77 1.51
CA GLY A 52 -1.20 9.96 2.21
C GLY A 52 -2.57 9.83 2.89
N ARG A 53 -3.18 8.63 2.88
CA ARG A 53 -4.48 8.37 3.53
C ARG A 53 -4.76 6.90 3.72
N SER A 54 -5.66 6.60 4.65
CA SER A 54 -6.26 5.27 4.78
C SER A 54 -7.06 4.91 3.53
N LEU A 55 -6.86 3.67 3.05
CA LEU A 55 -7.55 3.16 1.89
C LEU A 55 -9.02 2.81 2.26
N PRO A 56 -10.04 3.41 1.63
CA PRO A 56 -11.43 3.20 2.03
C PRO A 56 -11.88 1.75 1.79
N ASN A 57 -12.88 1.32 2.55
CA ASN A 57 -13.50 -0.02 2.50
C ASN A 57 -12.53 -1.18 2.72
N ARG A 58 -11.43 -0.91 3.45
CA ARG A 58 -10.37 -1.85 3.80
C ARG A 58 -9.93 -1.58 5.23
N ARG A 59 -9.60 -2.64 5.97
CA ARG A 59 -8.93 -2.51 7.27
C ARG A 59 -7.44 -2.25 7.00
N ASN A 60 -6.96 -1.07 7.31
CA ASN A 60 -5.55 -0.70 7.13
C ASN A 60 -4.78 -1.03 8.42
N ILE A 61 -3.69 -1.80 8.30
CA ILE A 61 -2.76 -2.09 9.39
C ILE A 61 -1.39 -1.57 8.95
N ILE A 62 -0.84 -0.63 9.72
CA ILE A 62 0.40 0.06 9.39
C ILE A 62 1.48 -0.42 10.36
N VAL A 63 2.58 -0.94 9.81
CA VAL A 63 3.73 -1.40 10.58
C VAL A 63 4.72 -0.25 10.74
N SER A 64 5.06 0.06 11.98
CA SER A 64 6.02 1.09 12.36
C SER A 64 6.77 0.67 13.62
N GLN A 65 8.05 1.02 13.71
CA GLN A 65 8.83 0.91 14.95
C GLN A 65 8.66 2.15 15.85
N ASN A 66 8.13 3.25 15.30
CA ASN A 66 7.85 4.46 16.08
C ASN A 66 6.58 4.25 16.91
N THR A 67 6.76 4.07 18.22
CA THR A 67 5.66 3.87 19.19
C THR A 67 4.74 5.08 19.35
N LYS A 68 5.17 6.26 18.91
CA LYS A 68 4.37 7.49 18.91
C LYS A 68 3.66 7.76 17.57
N PHE A 69 3.83 6.89 16.57
CA PHE A 69 3.20 7.06 15.28
C PHE A 69 1.67 6.98 15.42
N LYS A 70 0.97 7.94 14.82
CA LYS A 70 -0.48 7.95 14.69
C LYS A 70 -0.82 8.08 13.22
N ALA A 71 -1.60 7.13 12.71
CA ALA A 71 -2.22 7.26 11.40
C ALA A 71 -3.45 8.17 11.50
N ASP A 72 -3.85 8.74 10.36
CA ASP A 72 -5.06 9.54 10.30
C ASP A 72 -6.29 8.64 10.51
N ASN A 73 -7.26 9.15 11.28
CA ASN A 73 -8.50 8.45 11.61
C ASN A 73 -9.41 8.26 10.39
#